data_AF-A0A1C3JEF0-F1
#
_entry.id   AF-A0A1C3JEF0-F1
#
_cell.length_a   1.000
_cell.length_b   1.000
_cell.length_c   1.000
_cell.angle_alpha   90.00
_cell.angle_beta   90.00
_cell.angle_gamma   90.00
#
_symmetry.space_group_name_H-M   'P 1'
#
loop_
_entity.id
_entity.type
_entity.pdbx_description
1 polymer ?
#
loop_
_entity_poly.entity_id
_entity_poly.type
_entity_poly.pdbx_seq_one_letter_code
_entity_poly.pdbx_strand_id
1 'polypeptide(L)' 'MIDEIHLQYPFMGSRRIRTELLKKGHKVNRKRIVRIMRDMGIGAIYPKPKTTIANKAHKVYPYLLRDIEVTYPNQA' A
#
# COMPACT_ATOMS: atom_id res chain seq x y z
N MET A 1 -4.91 -21.51 -6.99
CA MET A 1 -3.55 -20.93 -7.15
C MET A 1 -3.29 -19.63 -6.38
N ILE A 2 -4.02 -18.51 -6.60
CA ILE A 2 -3.75 -17.25 -5.86
C ILE A 2 -4.16 -17.39 -4.39
N ASP A 3 -5.33 -18.00 -4.14
CA ASP A 3 -5.78 -18.46 -2.83
C ASP A 3 -4.75 -19.34 -2.12
N GLU A 4 -4.21 -20.37 -2.79
CA GLU A 4 -3.20 -21.27 -2.22
C GLU A 4 -1.93 -20.50 -1.82
N ILE A 5 -1.44 -19.60 -2.69
CA ILE A 5 -0.28 -18.75 -2.38
C ILE A 5 -0.60 -17.82 -1.20
N HIS A 6 -1.82 -17.31 -1.11
CA HIS A 6 -2.24 -16.44 -0.02
C HIS A 6 -2.39 -17.19 1.32
N LEU A 7 -2.89 -18.43 1.29
CA LEU A 7 -2.97 -19.33 2.44
C LEU A 7 -1.58 -19.70 2.98
N GLN A 8 -0.63 -19.99 2.09
CA GLN A 8 0.74 -20.31 2.48
C GLN A 8 1.53 -19.08 2.91
N TYR A 9 1.32 -17.93 2.24
CA TYR A 9 2.07 -16.70 2.46
C TYR A 9 1.13 -15.47 2.56
N PRO A 10 0.40 -15.31 3.67
CA PRO A 10 -0.62 -14.27 3.82
C PRO A 10 -0.04 -12.85 3.76
N PHE A 11 1.25 -12.67 4.03
CA PHE A 11 1.95 -11.38 3.94
C PHE A 11 2.29 -10.96 2.51
N MET A 12 2.13 -11.83 1.51
CA MET A 12 2.49 -11.51 0.12
C MET A 12 1.40 -10.67 -0.54
N GLY A 13 1.78 -9.46 -0.98
CA GLY A 13 0.95 -8.64 -1.85
C GLY A 13 1.08 -9.02 -3.33
N SER A 14 0.29 -8.35 -4.17
CA SER A 14 0.22 -8.57 -5.62
C SER A 14 1.57 -8.58 -6.35
N ARG A 15 2.55 -7.80 -5.87
CA ARG A 15 3.92 -7.77 -6.42
C ARG A 15 4.66 -9.09 -6.18
N ARG A 16 4.61 -9.64 -4.96
CA ARG A 16 5.28 -10.90 -4.62
C ARG A 16 4.54 -12.09 -5.21
N ILE A 17 3.21 -12.08 -5.18
CA ILE A 17 2.37 -13.11 -5.82
C ILE A 17 2.69 -13.21 -7.32
N ARG A 18 2.91 -12.09 -8.01
CA ARG A 18 3.35 -12.12 -9.41
C ARG A 18 4.66 -12.88 -9.58
N THR A 19 5.65 -12.62 -8.72
CA THR A 19 6.95 -13.29 -8.80
C THR A 19 6.83 -14.78 -8.49
N GLU A 20 6.02 -15.16 -7.50
CA GLU A 20 5.76 -16.58 -7.19
C GLU A 20 5.04 -17.30 -8.33
N LEU A 21 4.05 -16.66 -8.96
CA LEU A 21 3.39 -17.20 -10.15
C LEU A 21 4.38 -17.34 -11.32
N LEU A 22 5.28 -16.38 -11.50
CA LEU A 22 6.31 -16.45 -12.53
C LEU A 22 7.28 -17.62 -12.30
N LYS A 23 7.70 -17.86 -11.05
CA LYS A 23 8.53 -19.01 -10.66
C LYS A 23 7.83 -20.34 -10.94
N LYS A 24 6.50 -20.38 -10.75
CA LYS A 24 5.65 -21.54 -11.10
C LYS A 24 5.36 -21.66 -12.60
N GLY A 25 5.96 -20.81 -13.46
CA GLY A 25 5.79 -20.86 -14.92
C GLY A 25 4.62 -20.03 -15.46
N HIS A 26 3.86 -19.33 -14.61
CA HIS A 26 2.71 -18.52 -15.04
C HIS A 26 3.09 -17.05 -15.21
N LYS A 27 3.22 -16.61 -16.46
CA LYS A 27 3.49 -15.20 -16.80
C LYS A 27 2.22 -14.36 -16.75
N VAL A 28 1.87 -13.87 -15.56
CA VAL A 28 0.65 -13.07 -15.32
C VAL A 28 0.99 -11.59 -15.09
N ASN A 29 0.20 -10.68 -15.67
CA ASN A 29 0.32 -9.25 -15.41
C ASN A 29 -0.14 -8.90 -13.98
N ARG A 30 0.59 -8.00 -13.30
CA ARG A 30 0.23 -7.50 -11.96
C ARG A 30 -1.19 -6.96 -11.89
N LYS A 31 -1.67 -6.26 -12.94
CA LYS A 31 -3.03 -5.71 -12.98
C LYS A 31 -4.11 -6.79 -12.84
N ARG A 32 -3.89 -7.96 -13.46
CA ARG A 32 -4.81 -9.10 -13.37
C ARG A 32 -4.84 -9.70 -11.98
N ILE A 33 -3.68 -9.83 -11.34
CA ILE A 33 -3.56 -10.33 -9.96
C ILE A 33 -4.28 -9.38 -8.99
N VAL A 34 -4.06 -8.06 -9.11
CA VAL A 34 -4.74 -7.06 -8.27
C VAL A 34 -6.26 -7.16 -8.40
N ARG A 35 -6.77 -7.30 -9.64
CA ARG A 35 -8.21 -7.47 -9.87
C ARG A 35 -8.74 -8.72 -9.17
N ILE A 36 -8.11 -9.88 -9.40
CA ILE A 36 -8.53 -11.15 -8.80
C ILE A 36 -8.47 -11.09 -7.27
N MET A 37 -7.40 -10.53 -6.69
CA MET A 37 -7.29 -10.38 -5.23
C MET A 37 -8.43 -9.50 -4.68
N ARG A 38 -8.80 -8.43 -5.39
CA ARG A 38 -9.91 -7.55 -5.01
C ARG A 38 -11.25 -8.29 -5.10
N ASP A 39 -11.50 -9.00 -6.19
CA ASP A 39 -12.74 -9.76 -6.41
C ASP A 39 -12.90 -10.87 -5.36
N MET A 40 -11.80 -11.48 -4.91
CA MET A 40 -11.76 -12.50 -3.86
C MET A 40 -11.74 -11.93 -2.43
N GLY A 41 -11.63 -10.60 -2.26
CA GLY A 41 -11.54 -9.97 -0.94
C GLY A 41 -10.25 -10.27 -0.16
N ILE A 42 -9.20 -10.75 -0.83
CA ILE A 42 -7.92 -11.12 -0.21
C ILE A 42 -6.88 -10.00 -0.34
N GLY A 43 -6.09 -9.80 0.70
CA GLY A 43 -5.09 -8.73 0.78
C GLY A 43 -3.88 -9.15 1.60
N ALA A 44 -2.76 -8.48 1.40
CA ALA A 44 -1.55 -8.79 2.17
C ALA A 44 -1.74 -8.43 3.65
N ILE A 45 -1.51 -9.41 4.52
CA ILE A 45 -1.61 -9.28 5.97
C ILE A 45 -0.21 -9.08 6.54
N TYR A 46 0.11 -7.84 6.93
CA TYR A 46 1.36 -7.49 7.58
C TYR A 46 1.13 -6.28 8.50
N PRO A 47 1.94 -6.12 9.57
CA PRO A 47 1.86 -4.93 10.42
C PRO A 47 2.20 -3.69 9.60
N LYS A 48 1.23 -2.79 9.46
CA LYS A 48 1.43 -1.51 8.77
C LYS A 48 2.16 -0.54 9.71
N PRO A 49 3.06 0.30 9.19
CA PRO A 49 3.67 1.36 10.00
C PRO A 49 2.57 2.28 10.55
N LYS A 50 2.66 2.62 11.83
CA LYS A 50 1.78 3.62 12.44
C LYS A 50 2.22 5.01 11.97
N THR A 51 1.69 5.46 10.84
CA THR A 51 2.03 6.78 10.25
C THR A 51 1.56 7.97 11.10
N THR A 52 0.68 7.72 12.08
CA THR A 52 0.27 8.72 13.08
C THR A 52 1.33 8.98 14.14
N ILE A 53 2.24 8.04 14.38
CA ILE A 53 3.32 8.20 15.34
C ILE A 53 4.52 8.79 14.60
N ALA A 54 4.84 10.05 14.89
CA ALA A 54 5.99 10.72 14.32
C ALA A 54 7.29 10.07 14.83
N ASN A 55 8.27 9.93 13.93
CA ASN A 55 9.62 9.56 14.33
C ASN A 55 10.27 10.77 15.03
N LYS A 56 10.68 10.61 16.30
CA LYS A 56 11.31 11.68 17.09
C LYS A 56 12.60 12.23 16.47
N ALA A 57 13.29 11.44 15.65
CA ALA A 57 14.49 11.89 14.94
C ALA A 57 14.18 12.87 13.80
N HIS A 58 12.93 12.94 13.32
CA HIS A 58 12.57 13.81 12.20
C HIS A 58 12.12 15.18 12.72
N LYS A 59 12.63 16.25 12.12
CA LYS A 59 12.20 17.61 12.44
C LYS A 59 10.73 17.78 12.06
N VAL A 60 9.90 18.21 13.03
CA VAL A 60 8.52 18.60 12.78
C VAL A 60 8.54 20.02 12.23
N TYR A 61 8.02 20.21 11.02
CA TYR A 61 7.86 21.53 10.42
C TYR A 61 6.47 22.07 10.79
N PRO A 62 6.37 23.33 11.26
CA PRO A 62 5.08 23.94 11.53
C PRO A 62 4.29 24.08 10.22
N TYR A 63 2.97 23.88 10.30
CA TYR A 63 2.09 24.21 9.20
C TYR A 63 1.91 25.73 9.17
N LEU A 64 2.60 26.41 8.25
CA LEU A 64 2.70 27.88 8.22
C LEU A 64 1.37 28.58 7.94
N LEU A 65 0.41 27.88 7.35
CA LEU A 65 -0.93 28.41 7.05
C LEU A 65 -1.93 28.20 8.18
N ARG A 66 -1.51 27.69 9.35
CA ARG A 66 -2.43 27.37 10.45
C ARG A 66 -3.19 28.60 10.97
N ASP A 67 -2.52 29.75 10.99
CA ASP A 67 -3.04 30.99 11.59
C ASP A 67 -3.31 32.09 10.54
N ILE A 68 -3.36 31.72 9.26
CA ILE A 68 -3.65 32.64 8.16
C ILE A 68 -5.10 32.44 7.70
N GLU A 69 -5.92 33.49 7.78
CA GLU A 69 -7.23 33.50 7.15
C GLU A 69 -7.08 33.67 5.63
N VAL A 70 -7.36 32.62 4.87
CA VAL A 70 -7.37 32.65 3.40
C VAL A 70 -8.71 33.21 2.92
N THR A 71 -8.73 34.50 2.62
CA THR A 71 -9.92 35.25 2.20
C THR A 71 -10.10 35.29 0.67
N TYR A 72 -9.04 35.10 -0.11
CA TYR A 72 -9.11 35.06 -1.59
C TYR A 72 -8.08 34.10 -2.22
N PRO A 73 -8.28 33.66 -3.48
CA PRO A 73 -7.36 32.76 -4.17
C PRO A 73 -5.95 33.37 -4.32
N ASN A 74 -4.90 32.57 -4.07
CA ASN A 74 -3.48 32.95 -4.16
C ASN A 74 -2.97 33.94 -3.08
N GLN A 75 -3.48 33.88 -1.86
CA GLN A 75 -2.78 34.41 -0.68
C GLN A 75 -1.72 33.39 -0.24
N ALA A 76 -0.44 33.71 -0.42
CA ALA A 76 0.70 32.91 0.02
C ALA A 76 1.35 33.54 1.25
#